data_AF-A0ABC9NI26-F1
#
_entry.id   AF-A0ABC9NI26-F1
#
_cell.length_a   1.000
_cell.length_b   1.000
_cell.length_c   1.000
_cell.angle_alpha   90.00
_cell.angle_beta   90.00
_cell.angle_gamma   90.00
#
_symmetry.space_group_name_H-M   'P 1'
#
loop_
_entity.id
_entity.type
_entity.pdbx_description
1 polymer ?
#
loop_
_entity_poly.entity_id
_entity_poly.type
_entity_poly.pdbx_seq_one_letter_code
_entity_poly.pdbx_strand_id
1 'polypeptide(L)'
;MYGSRAANGVILITTKQGKKGQAKVSFKAQMSSSKLPSGGYDLMNASEHYALYYGGFYNNNIAKGMSSEEASAAANKSTQSMYGRNPYNVANPLDASGDLTSGAQLMIDTDWLDEVFRTGMSQEYDISVNGGNEKSKYFISMGYMNQEGIVIGSDFERYSGRTNVSTEIKPWFSMGINSTFSLAKQNTPVGGGGGASPLTNGIFLPNAVSCI
;
A
#
# COMPACT_ATOMS: atom_id res chain seq x y z
N MET A 1 -23.50 -18.60 30.27
CA MET A 1 -24.16 -18.64 28.95
C MET A 1 -24.04 -17.27 28.30
N TYR A 2 -23.37 -17.15 27.16
CA TYR A 2 -23.33 -15.89 26.40
C TYR A 2 -24.67 -15.76 25.68
N GLY A 3 -25.48 -14.75 26.03
CA GLY A 3 -26.92 -14.70 25.77
C GLY A 3 -27.37 -14.62 24.30
N SER A 4 -28.60 -14.15 24.07
CA SER A 4 -29.29 -14.16 22.76
C SER A 4 -28.54 -13.49 21.59
N ARG A 5 -27.49 -12.70 21.85
CA ARG A 5 -26.62 -12.09 20.83
C ARG A 5 -25.51 -13.02 20.32
N ALA A 6 -25.40 -14.24 20.83
CA ALA A 6 -24.45 -15.26 20.37
C ALA A 6 -24.91 -16.01 19.10
N ALA A 7 -25.93 -15.53 18.37
CA ALA A 7 -26.47 -16.17 17.18
C ALA A 7 -25.43 -16.38 16.06
N ASN A 8 -24.44 -15.46 15.96
CA ASN A 8 -23.31 -15.56 15.01
C ASN A 8 -22.06 -16.23 15.63
N GLY A 9 -22.19 -16.84 16.82
CA GLY A 9 -21.08 -17.40 17.57
C GLY A 9 -20.37 -16.38 18.48
N VAL A 10 -19.46 -16.87 19.33
CA VAL A 10 -18.69 -16.06 20.27
C VAL A 10 -17.20 -16.39 20.13
N ILE A 11 -16.37 -15.36 19.97
CA ILE A 11 -14.92 -15.48 20.08
C ILE A 11 -14.51 -15.04 21.48
N LEU A 12 -14.08 -16.00 22.30
CA LEU A 12 -13.59 -15.73 23.65
C LEU A 12 -12.08 -15.46 23.62
N ILE A 13 -11.70 -14.19 23.76
CA ILE A 13 -10.30 -13.79 23.88
C ILE A 13 -9.98 -13.64 25.37
N THR A 14 -9.09 -14.50 25.86
CA THR A 14 -8.53 -14.34 27.21
C THR A 14 -7.15 -13.73 27.13
N THR A 15 -6.79 -13.01 28.17
CA THR A 15 -5.61 -12.16 28.18
C THR A 15 -4.60 -12.73 29.15
N LYS A 16 -3.30 -12.59 28.87
CA LYS A 16 -2.26 -13.12 29.76
C LYS A 16 -2.49 -12.63 31.19
N GLN A 17 -2.59 -13.57 32.12
CA GLN A 17 -2.69 -13.32 33.56
C GLN A 17 -1.29 -13.42 34.18
N GLY A 18 -1.08 -12.73 35.29
CA GLY A 18 0.15 -12.88 36.07
C GLY A 18 0.33 -14.32 36.57
N LYS A 19 1.57 -14.79 36.66
CA LYS A 19 1.91 -16.14 37.15
C LYS A 19 2.56 -16.04 38.53
N LYS A 20 2.32 -17.03 39.40
CA LYS A 20 3.08 -17.16 40.66
C LYS A 20 4.55 -17.44 40.32
N GLY A 21 5.47 -16.83 41.05
CA GLY A 21 6.91 -17.00 40.89
C GLY A 21 7.67 -15.71 40.65
N GLN A 22 8.98 -15.85 40.47
CA GLN A 22 9.89 -14.73 40.22
C GLN A 22 9.44 -13.90 39.01
N ALA A 23 9.64 -12.59 39.10
CA ALA A 23 9.34 -11.68 38.02
C ALA A 23 10.11 -12.07 36.76
N LYS A 24 9.40 -12.27 35.66
CA LYS A 24 9.96 -12.51 34.33
C LYS A 24 9.73 -11.29 33.47
N VAL A 25 10.84 -10.69 33.04
CA VAL A 25 10.87 -9.64 32.04
C VAL A 25 11.01 -10.29 30.67
N SER A 26 10.27 -9.80 29.69
CA SER A 26 10.39 -10.23 28.29
C SER A 26 10.39 -9.00 27.42
N PHE A 27 11.37 -8.92 26.53
CA PHE A 27 11.51 -7.90 25.52
C PHE A 27 11.46 -8.57 24.15
N LYS A 28 10.65 -8.02 23.24
CA LYS A 28 10.56 -8.44 21.84
C LYS A 28 10.85 -7.22 20.98
N ALA A 29 11.73 -7.38 20.01
CA ALA A 29 11.93 -6.44 18.92
C ALA A 29 11.72 -7.20 17.61
N GLN A 30 10.95 -6.63 16.69
CA GLN A 30 10.71 -7.19 15.37
C GLN A 30 10.84 -6.09 14.34
N MET A 31 11.57 -6.37 13.26
CA MET A 31 11.68 -5.50 12.10
C MET A 31 11.31 -6.32 10.86
N SER A 32 10.57 -5.72 9.94
CA SER A 32 10.19 -6.36 8.68
C SER A 32 10.13 -5.36 7.54
N SER A 33 10.60 -5.77 6.37
CA SER A 33 10.42 -5.04 5.11
C SER A 33 9.28 -5.65 4.31
N SER A 34 8.46 -4.81 3.71
CA SER A 34 7.41 -5.19 2.77
C SER A 34 7.61 -4.41 1.47
N LYS A 35 7.44 -5.06 0.33
CA LYS A 35 7.46 -4.43 -0.98
C LYS A 35 6.37 -5.04 -1.84
N LEU A 36 6.01 -4.36 -2.92
CA LEU A 36 5.14 -4.95 -3.94
C LEU A 36 5.82 -6.23 -4.47
N PRO A 37 5.11 -7.38 -4.51
CA PRO A 37 5.67 -8.59 -5.11
C PRO A 37 6.05 -8.34 -6.58
N SER A 38 7.25 -8.76 -6.96
CA SER A 38 7.68 -8.74 -8.37
C SER A 38 6.80 -9.67 -9.20
N GLY A 39 6.28 -9.19 -10.33
CA GLY A 39 5.46 -9.98 -11.25
C GLY A 39 3.94 -9.80 -11.11
N GLY A 40 3.48 -8.67 -10.56
CA GLY A 40 2.05 -8.34 -10.49
C GLY A 40 1.47 -8.02 -11.87
N TYR A 41 1.81 -6.85 -12.41
CA TYR A 41 1.32 -6.35 -13.69
C TYR A 41 2.51 -6.00 -14.59
N ASP A 42 2.55 -6.59 -15.78
CA ASP A 42 3.45 -6.17 -16.85
C ASP A 42 2.73 -5.07 -17.63
N LEU A 43 3.01 -3.83 -17.26
CA LEU A 43 2.40 -2.66 -17.91
C LEU A 43 3.24 -2.28 -19.12
N MET A 44 2.55 -1.87 -20.19
CA MET A 44 3.22 -1.35 -21.36
C MET A 44 4.09 -0.14 -20.99
N ASN A 45 5.32 -0.12 -21.49
CA ASN A 45 6.13 1.10 -21.44
C ASN A 45 5.55 2.20 -22.35
N ALA A 46 6.08 3.42 -22.26
CA ALA A 46 5.56 4.55 -23.02
C ALA A 46 5.61 4.33 -24.55
N SER A 47 6.61 3.60 -25.07
CA SER A 47 6.71 3.29 -26.50
C SER A 47 5.65 2.30 -26.96
N GLU A 48 5.46 1.22 -26.23
CA GLU A 48 4.44 0.19 -26.52
C GLU A 48 3.03 0.78 -26.46
N HIS A 49 2.78 1.59 -25.43
CA HIS A 49 1.50 2.27 -25.27
C HIS A 49 1.28 3.29 -26.40
N TYR A 50 2.30 4.05 -26.81
CA TYR A 50 2.22 4.98 -27.95
C TYR A 50 1.92 4.24 -29.25
N ALA A 51 2.62 3.12 -29.52
CA ALA A 51 2.43 2.30 -30.71
C ALA A 51 1.02 1.70 -30.78
N LEU A 52 0.46 1.26 -29.65
CA LEU A 52 -0.90 0.74 -29.57
C LEU A 52 -1.95 1.78 -30.01
N TYR A 53 -1.89 2.98 -29.45
CA TYR A 53 -2.84 4.05 -29.80
C TYR A 53 -2.61 4.59 -31.22
N TYR A 54 -1.34 4.72 -31.61
CA TYR A 54 -0.97 5.06 -32.98
C TYR A 54 -1.60 4.10 -33.98
N GLY A 55 -1.46 2.79 -33.79
CA GLY A 55 -2.05 1.78 -34.68
C GLY A 55 -3.58 1.89 -34.75
N GLY A 56 -4.24 2.17 -33.62
CA GLY A 56 -5.68 2.42 -33.58
C GLY A 56 -6.11 3.63 -34.41
N PHE A 57 -5.46 4.78 -34.23
CA PHE A 57 -5.75 5.99 -35.00
C PHE A 57 -5.39 5.83 -36.48
N TYR A 58 -4.26 5.21 -36.78
CA TYR A 58 -3.80 4.93 -38.13
C TYR A 58 -4.83 4.10 -38.90
N ASN A 59 -5.23 2.95 -38.34
CA ASN A 59 -6.24 2.08 -38.95
C ASN A 59 -7.57 2.80 -39.16
N ASN A 60 -7.99 3.66 -38.21
CA ASN A 60 -9.19 4.46 -38.36
C ASN A 60 -9.09 5.48 -39.49
N ASN A 61 -7.94 6.13 -39.66
CA ASN A 61 -7.69 7.10 -40.72
C ASN A 61 -7.63 6.43 -42.10
N ILE A 62 -6.99 5.26 -42.21
CA ILE A 62 -7.00 4.43 -43.42
C ILE A 62 -8.44 4.02 -43.78
N ALA A 63 -9.23 3.59 -42.81
CA ALA A 63 -10.63 3.23 -43.03
C ALA A 63 -11.52 4.41 -43.51
N LYS A 64 -11.10 5.65 -43.23
CA LYS A 64 -11.73 6.89 -43.73
C LYS A 64 -11.25 7.29 -45.13
N GLY A 65 -10.33 6.53 -45.74
CA GLY A 65 -9.82 6.77 -47.09
C GLY A 65 -8.63 7.74 -47.17
N MET A 66 -7.96 8.02 -46.06
CA MET A 66 -6.71 8.80 -46.09
C MET A 66 -5.57 8.01 -46.75
N SER A 67 -4.61 8.71 -47.34
CA SER A 67 -3.35 8.08 -47.77
C SER A 67 -2.55 7.57 -46.57
N SER A 68 -1.62 6.64 -46.81
CA SER A 68 -0.75 6.04 -45.79
C SER A 68 0.04 7.10 -45.02
N GLU A 69 0.61 8.06 -45.74
CA GLU A 69 1.44 9.12 -45.20
C GLU A 69 0.63 10.12 -44.38
N GLU A 70 -0.55 10.52 -44.88
CA GLU A 70 -1.46 11.41 -44.17
C GLU A 70 -2.04 10.74 -42.91
N ALA A 71 -2.41 9.46 -43.02
CA ALA A 71 -2.93 8.67 -41.91
C ALA A 71 -1.89 8.54 -40.79
N SER A 72 -0.61 8.32 -41.15
CA SER A 72 0.51 8.25 -40.20
C SER A 72 0.75 9.58 -39.49
N ALA A 73 0.82 10.68 -40.22
CA ALA A 73 1.00 12.01 -39.62
C ALA A 73 -0.18 12.38 -38.70
N ALA A 74 -1.42 12.08 -39.11
CA ALA A 74 -2.61 12.33 -38.31
C ALA A 74 -2.69 11.42 -37.07
N ALA A 75 -2.24 10.17 -37.18
CA ALA A 75 -2.21 9.23 -36.05
C ALA A 75 -1.20 9.68 -35.00
N ASN A 76 0.02 10.08 -35.39
CA ASN A 76 1.01 10.65 -34.47
C ASN A 76 0.43 11.85 -33.71
N LYS A 77 -0.17 12.80 -34.43
CA LYS A 77 -0.81 13.96 -33.82
C LYS A 77 -1.94 13.60 -32.86
N SER A 78 -2.77 12.60 -33.19
CA SER A 78 -3.88 12.16 -32.34
C SER A 78 -3.39 11.47 -31.07
N THR A 79 -2.38 10.60 -31.18
CA THR A 79 -1.74 9.95 -30.04
C THR A 79 -1.10 10.99 -29.10
N GLN A 80 -0.38 11.98 -29.65
CA GLN A 80 0.19 13.07 -28.87
C GLN A 80 -0.88 13.93 -28.19
N SER A 81 -2.01 14.19 -28.87
CA SER A 81 -3.13 14.92 -28.30
C SER A 81 -3.78 14.17 -27.13
N MET A 82 -3.80 12.83 -27.16
CA MET A 82 -4.31 12.01 -26.05
C MET A 82 -3.42 12.16 -24.81
N TYR A 83 -2.09 12.16 -24.98
CA TYR A 83 -1.14 12.39 -23.87
C TYR A 83 -1.01 13.86 -23.48
N GLY A 84 -1.59 14.79 -24.25
CA GLY A 84 -1.41 16.23 -24.10
C GLY A 84 0.01 16.72 -24.44
N ARG A 85 0.93 15.82 -24.82
CA ARG A 85 2.33 16.10 -25.16
C ARG A 85 2.90 15.01 -26.05
N ASN A 86 4.06 15.29 -26.65
CA ASN A 86 4.85 14.29 -27.34
C ASN A 86 5.94 13.71 -26.41
N PRO A 87 5.96 12.39 -26.15
CA PRO A 87 7.00 11.77 -25.34
C PRO A 87 8.32 11.57 -26.09
N TYR A 88 8.40 11.89 -27.39
CA TYR A 88 9.60 11.78 -28.21
C TYR A 88 10.21 13.14 -28.57
N ASN A 89 11.48 13.12 -28.97
CA ASN A 89 12.23 14.28 -29.46
C ASN A 89 11.88 14.72 -30.89
N VAL A 90 11.08 13.95 -31.63
CA VAL A 90 10.69 14.22 -33.03
C VAL A 90 9.17 14.33 -33.17
N ALA A 91 8.70 15.15 -34.10
CA ALA A 91 7.26 15.41 -34.27
C ALA A 91 6.45 14.17 -34.72
N ASN A 92 7.04 13.28 -35.52
CA ASN A 92 6.41 12.05 -36.00
C ASN A 92 7.31 10.85 -35.65
N PRO A 93 7.22 10.33 -34.42
CA PRO A 93 8.10 9.26 -33.97
C PRO A 93 7.83 7.91 -34.63
N LEU A 94 6.61 7.65 -35.12
CA LEU A 94 6.28 6.42 -35.86
C LEU A 94 5.98 6.71 -37.33
N ASP A 95 6.47 5.85 -38.23
CA ASP A 95 6.15 5.89 -39.65
C ASP A 95 4.89 5.08 -40.00
N ALA A 96 4.51 5.04 -41.28
CA ALA A 96 3.33 4.32 -41.74
C ALA A 96 3.39 2.79 -41.52
N SER A 97 4.58 2.22 -41.33
CA SER A 97 4.76 0.80 -40.95
C SER A 97 4.53 0.58 -39.46
N GLY A 98 4.51 1.66 -38.67
CA GLY A 98 4.44 1.60 -37.21
C GLY A 98 5.82 1.43 -36.57
N ASP A 99 6.90 1.70 -37.33
CA ASP A 99 8.27 1.62 -36.84
C ASP A 99 8.77 3.01 -36.42
N LEU A 100 9.74 3.05 -35.50
CA LEU A 100 10.36 4.29 -35.07
C LEU A 100 11.12 4.95 -36.23
N THR A 101 10.86 6.23 -36.44
CA THR A 101 11.58 7.03 -37.43
C THR A 101 13.04 7.26 -37.03
N SER A 102 13.91 7.46 -38.02
CA SER A 102 15.32 7.71 -37.75
C SER A 102 15.52 8.94 -36.85
N GLY A 103 16.22 8.75 -35.74
CA GLY A 103 16.48 9.81 -34.75
C GLY A 103 15.40 9.98 -33.69
N ALA A 104 14.30 9.22 -33.75
CA ALA A 104 13.29 9.20 -32.69
C ALA A 104 13.88 8.60 -31.40
N GLN A 105 13.83 9.37 -30.33
CA GLN A 105 14.26 8.98 -28.99
C GLN A 105 13.13 9.26 -28.00
N LEU A 106 12.79 8.25 -27.22
CA LEU A 106 11.85 8.37 -26.12
C LEU A 106 12.48 9.23 -25.02
N MET A 107 11.79 10.31 -24.65
CA MET A 107 12.24 11.25 -23.63
C MET A 107 11.53 11.06 -22.29
N ILE A 108 10.40 10.33 -22.28
CA ILE A 108 9.53 10.18 -21.12
C ILE A 108 9.02 8.75 -21.06
N ASP A 109 9.36 8.07 -19.97
CA ASP A 109 8.88 6.73 -19.65
C ASP A 109 8.80 6.60 -18.13
N THR A 110 7.76 7.16 -17.54
CA THR A 110 7.54 7.14 -16.10
C THR A 110 6.87 5.83 -15.71
N ASP A 111 7.55 5.03 -14.87
CA ASP A 111 6.94 3.87 -14.21
C ASP A 111 6.10 4.35 -13.02
N TRP A 112 4.80 4.50 -13.27
CA TRP A 112 3.89 4.98 -12.24
C TRP A 112 3.66 3.98 -11.09
N LEU A 113 3.95 2.69 -11.28
CA LEU A 113 3.89 1.74 -10.17
C LEU A 113 5.09 1.96 -9.24
N ASP A 114 6.30 2.11 -9.79
CA ASP A 114 7.47 2.44 -8.96
C ASP A 114 7.26 3.76 -8.20
N GLU A 115 6.54 4.70 -8.79
CA GLU A 115 6.34 6.01 -8.18
C GLU A 115 5.20 6.09 -7.15
N VAL A 116 4.25 5.15 -7.18
CA VAL A 116 3.16 5.05 -6.19
C VAL A 116 3.53 4.12 -5.04
N PHE A 117 4.39 3.14 -5.32
CA PHE A 117 4.83 2.16 -4.35
C PHE A 117 6.20 2.51 -3.76
N ARG A 118 6.46 1.99 -2.56
CA ARG A 118 7.75 2.07 -1.89
C ARG A 118 8.01 0.77 -1.14
N THR A 119 9.25 0.55 -0.74
CA THR A 119 9.54 -0.46 0.29
C THR A 119 9.08 0.08 1.64
N GLY A 120 8.04 -0.55 2.21
CA GLY A 120 7.53 -0.23 3.53
C GLY A 120 8.32 -0.95 4.62
N MET A 121 8.75 -0.22 5.64
CA MET A 121 9.42 -0.79 6.80
C MET A 121 8.48 -0.84 7.99
N SER A 122 8.53 -1.91 8.78
CA SER A 122 7.78 -2.02 10.03
C SER A 122 8.70 -2.40 11.17
N GLN A 123 8.43 -1.80 12.32
CA GLN A 123 9.13 -2.04 13.57
C GLN A 123 8.11 -2.19 14.70
N GLU A 124 8.33 -3.20 15.54
CA GLU A 124 7.53 -3.49 16.73
C GLU A 124 8.47 -3.73 17.90
N TYR A 125 8.16 -3.10 19.03
CA TYR A 125 8.86 -3.28 20.28
C TYR A 125 7.85 -3.52 21.39
N ASP A 126 7.97 -4.66 22.06
CA ASP A 126 7.14 -4.99 23.21
C ASP A 126 8.02 -5.28 24.41
N ILE A 127 7.69 -4.65 25.53
CA ILE A 127 8.22 -5.00 26.83
C ILE A 127 7.09 -5.46 27.73
N SER A 128 7.32 -6.56 28.43
CA SER A 128 6.37 -7.06 29.41
C SER A 128 7.05 -7.61 30.64
N VAL A 129 6.38 -7.46 31.76
CA VAL A 129 6.77 -8.06 33.04
C VAL A 129 5.59 -8.85 33.56
N ASN A 130 5.85 -10.08 33.98
CA ASN A 130 4.86 -10.89 34.67
C ASN A 130 5.47 -11.58 35.88
N GLY A 131 4.68 -11.74 36.93
CA GLY A 131 5.13 -12.38 38.14
C GLY A 131 4.11 -12.24 39.25
N GLY A 132 4.51 -12.62 40.45
CA GLY A 132 3.64 -12.54 41.62
C GLY A 132 3.99 -13.58 42.67
N ASN A 133 3.32 -13.47 43.81
CA ASN A 133 3.40 -14.46 44.88
C ASN A 133 2.09 -15.25 44.95
N GLU A 134 1.88 -15.96 46.05
CA GLU A 134 0.69 -16.79 46.21
C GLU A 134 -0.62 -16.01 46.27
N LYS A 135 -0.57 -14.77 46.77
CA LYS A 135 -1.73 -13.90 46.99
C LYS A 135 -1.93 -12.89 45.87
N SER A 136 -0.87 -12.38 45.27
CA SER A 136 -0.91 -11.32 44.26
C SER A 136 -0.18 -11.74 42.99
N LYS A 137 -0.83 -11.58 41.84
CA LYS A 137 -0.29 -11.84 40.51
C LYS A 137 -0.43 -10.60 39.65
N TYR A 138 0.58 -10.29 38.85
CA TYR A 138 0.56 -9.14 37.96
C TYR A 138 1.16 -9.47 36.58
N PHE A 139 0.66 -8.76 35.59
CA PHE A 139 1.17 -8.67 34.23
C PHE A 139 1.07 -7.21 33.79
N ILE A 140 2.17 -6.65 33.33
CA ILE A 140 2.21 -5.29 32.77
C ILE A 140 2.94 -5.39 31.44
N SER A 141 2.41 -4.77 30.39
CA SER A 141 3.12 -4.63 29.12
C SER A 141 2.94 -3.27 28.50
N MET A 142 3.95 -2.85 27.75
CA MET A 142 3.89 -1.71 26.85
C MET A 142 4.40 -2.18 25.48
N GLY A 143 3.80 -1.64 24.43
CA GLY A 143 4.15 -1.97 23.06
C GLY A 143 4.14 -0.72 22.20
N TYR A 144 5.11 -0.62 21.29
CA TYR A 144 5.19 0.39 20.24
C TYR A 144 5.24 -0.31 18.89
N MET A 145 4.48 0.20 17.93
CA MET A 145 4.44 -0.29 16.57
C MET A 145 4.44 0.90 15.62
N ASN A 146 5.33 0.86 14.63
CA ASN A 146 5.31 1.76 13.49
C ASN A 146 5.43 0.93 12.21
N GLN A 147 4.49 1.12 11.31
CA GLN A 147 4.39 0.40 10.05
C GLN A 147 4.21 1.40 8.92
N GLU A 148 5.22 1.50 8.07
CA GLU A 148 5.10 2.17 6.78
C GLU A 148 4.46 1.21 5.77
N GLY A 149 3.40 1.66 5.11
CA GLY A 149 2.77 0.93 4.03
C GLY A 149 3.62 0.97 2.76
N ILE A 150 3.41 -0.03 1.89
CA ILE A 150 4.03 -0.08 0.56
C ILE A 150 3.49 0.99 -0.39
N VAL A 151 2.36 1.63 -0.07
CA VAL A 151 1.83 2.76 -0.84
C VAL A 151 2.29 4.05 -0.19
N ILE A 152 2.82 4.97 -0.97
CA ILE A 152 3.25 6.29 -0.47
C ILE A 152 2.06 7.01 0.16
N GLY A 153 2.28 7.65 1.32
CA GLY A 153 1.23 8.28 2.11
C GLY A 153 0.38 7.34 2.97
N SER A 154 0.74 6.04 3.03
CA SER A 154 0.16 5.05 3.95
C SER A 154 1.12 4.73 5.09
N ASP A 155 0.66 4.90 6.33
CA ASP A 155 1.38 4.51 7.53
C ASP A 155 0.43 4.24 8.71
N PHE A 156 0.94 3.52 9.71
CA PHE A 156 0.24 3.21 10.94
C PHE A 156 1.21 3.23 12.13
N GLU A 157 0.89 4.02 13.14
CA GLU A 157 1.63 4.10 14.40
C GLU A 157 0.70 3.78 15.57
N ARG A 158 1.15 2.92 16.50
CA ARG A 158 0.38 2.55 17.68
C ARG A 158 1.24 2.42 18.93
N TYR A 159 0.80 3.07 19.99
CA TYR A 159 1.24 2.83 21.35
C TYR A 159 0.19 2.02 22.09
N SER A 160 0.62 0.97 22.79
CA SER A 160 -0.28 0.10 23.54
C SER A 160 0.24 -0.16 24.95
N GLY A 161 -0.69 -0.30 25.89
CA GLY A 161 -0.41 -0.58 27.28
C GLY A 161 -1.40 -1.59 27.82
N ARG A 162 -0.94 -2.50 28.67
CA ARG A 162 -1.81 -3.49 29.32
C ARG A 162 -1.39 -3.69 30.75
N THR A 163 -2.38 -3.70 31.64
CA THR A 163 -2.20 -4.01 33.05
C THR A 163 -3.22 -5.04 33.48
N ASN A 164 -2.75 -6.13 34.06
CA ASN A 164 -3.59 -7.12 34.71
C ASN A 164 -3.00 -7.40 36.10
N VAL A 165 -3.77 -7.14 37.15
CA VAL A 165 -3.40 -7.42 38.53
C VAL A 165 -4.54 -8.15 39.20
N SER A 166 -4.24 -9.19 39.95
CA SER A 166 -5.21 -9.92 40.76
C SER A 166 -4.60 -10.18 42.13
N THR A 167 -5.35 -9.92 43.20
CA THR A 167 -4.93 -10.11 44.58
C THR A 167 -6.03 -10.75 45.41
N GLU A 168 -5.68 -11.83 46.09
CA GLU A 168 -6.47 -12.43 47.17
C GLU A 168 -6.15 -11.69 48.47
N ILE A 169 -7.06 -10.83 48.91
CA ILE A 169 -6.90 -10.02 50.13
C ILE A 169 -7.25 -10.88 51.35
N LYS A 170 -8.29 -11.71 51.23
CA LYS A 170 -8.70 -12.74 52.20
C LYS A 170 -9.11 -14.00 51.44
N PRO A 171 -9.17 -15.19 52.08
CA PRO A 171 -9.62 -16.41 51.41
C PRO A 171 -11.03 -16.31 50.78
N TRP A 172 -11.86 -15.39 51.29
CA TRP A 172 -13.20 -15.11 50.78
C TRP A 172 -13.28 -13.85 49.89
N PHE A 173 -12.19 -13.08 49.75
CA PHE A 173 -12.20 -11.81 49.05
C PHE A 173 -10.98 -11.62 48.13
N SER A 174 -11.27 -11.58 46.83
CA SER A 174 -10.29 -11.27 45.78
C SER A 174 -10.69 -10.01 45.04
N MET A 175 -9.70 -9.20 44.69
CA MET A 175 -9.85 -8.02 43.85
C MET A 175 -8.87 -8.08 42.68
N GLY A 176 -9.19 -7.42 41.59
CA GLY A 176 -8.29 -7.34 40.45
C GLY A 176 -8.64 -6.22 39.49
N ILE A 177 -7.67 -5.85 38.69
CA ILE A 177 -7.75 -4.83 37.64
C ILE A 177 -7.33 -5.51 36.34
N ASN A 178 -8.11 -5.32 35.28
CA ASN A 178 -7.72 -5.68 33.91
C ASN A 178 -7.99 -4.47 33.01
N SER A 179 -6.93 -3.81 32.58
CA SER A 179 -7.00 -2.57 31.79
C SER A 179 -6.12 -2.69 30.55
N THR A 180 -6.57 -2.06 29.46
CA THR A 180 -5.84 -1.98 28.19
C THR A 180 -6.00 -0.57 27.63
N PHE A 181 -4.89 0.01 27.19
CA PHE A 181 -4.81 1.31 26.55
C PHE A 181 -4.22 1.15 25.15
N SER A 182 -4.74 1.91 24.18
CA SER A 182 -4.22 1.94 22.82
C SER A 182 -4.45 3.32 22.22
N LEU A 183 -3.39 3.94 21.74
CA LEU A 183 -3.43 5.17 20.95
C LEU A 183 -2.87 4.84 19.57
N ALA A 184 -3.64 5.07 18.52
CA ALA A 184 -3.25 4.78 17.16
C ALA A 184 -3.45 5.99 16.26
N LYS A 185 -2.50 6.22 15.36
CA LYS A 185 -2.59 7.16 14.25
C LYS A 185 -2.41 6.38 12.96
N GLN A 186 -3.26 6.65 11.98
CA GLN A 186 -3.21 6.00 10.68
C GLN A 186 -3.33 7.06 9.60
N ASN A 187 -2.41 7.03 8.65
CA ASN A 187 -2.54 7.77 7.41
C ASN A 187 -2.90 6.79 6.30
N THR A 188 -3.84 7.18 5.45
CA THR A 188 -4.24 6.40 4.28
C THR A 188 -4.23 7.31 3.06
N PRO A 189 -3.80 6.80 1.89
CA PRO A 189 -4.00 7.50 0.63
C PRO A 189 -5.48 7.82 0.42
N VAL A 190 -5.77 8.92 -0.28
CA VAL A 190 -7.14 9.31 -0.61
C VAL A 190 -7.79 8.23 -1.48
N GLY A 191 -8.87 7.62 -1.01
CA GLY A 191 -9.57 6.54 -1.72
C GLY A 191 -10.59 6.99 -2.77
N GLY A 192 -10.47 8.22 -3.30
CA GLY A 192 -11.50 8.86 -4.12
C GLY A 192 -11.53 8.39 -5.59
N GLY A 193 -12.73 8.23 -6.15
CA GLY A 193 -12.94 8.06 -7.59
C GLY A 193 -12.67 9.34 -8.38
N GLY A 194 -12.32 9.20 -9.67
CA GLY A 194 -11.98 10.33 -10.56
C GLY A 194 -10.49 10.69 -10.61
N GLY A 195 -9.60 9.75 -10.28
CA GLY A 195 -8.15 9.97 -10.34
C GLY A 195 -7.54 10.61 -9.09
N ALA A 196 -8.25 10.60 -7.94
CA ALA A 196 -7.68 11.00 -6.65
C ALA A 196 -6.92 9.86 -5.95
N SER A 197 -7.15 8.62 -6.39
CA SER A 197 -6.46 7.43 -5.90
C SER A 197 -5.11 7.27 -6.60
N PRO A 198 -3.98 7.36 -5.88
CA PRO A 198 -2.67 7.16 -6.49
C PRO A 198 -2.54 5.74 -7.06
N LEU A 199 -3.19 4.75 -6.46
CA LEU A 199 -3.21 3.38 -6.97
C LEU A 199 -3.95 3.25 -8.30
N THR A 200 -5.07 3.97 -8.45
CA THR A 200 -5.84 3.96 -9.69
C THR A 200 -5.05 4.67 -10.78
N ASN A 201 -4.47 5.82 -10.46
CA ASN A 201 -3.61 6.54 -11.40
C ASN A 201 -2.38 5.74 -11.81
N GLY A 202 -1.74 5.03 -10.87
CA GLY A 202 -0.56 4.22 -11.15
C GLY A 202 -0.78 3.09 -12.16
N ILE A 203 -2.03 2.67 -12.34
CA ILE A 203 -2.41 1.60 -13.28
C ILE A 203 -2.92 2.18 -14.62
N PHE A 204 -3.60 3.33 -14.59
CA PHE A 204 -4.28 3.88 -15.76
C PHE A 204 -3.57 5.07 -16.41
N LEU A 205 -2.61 5.71 -15.73
CA LEU A 205 -1.83 6.78 -16.34
C LEU A 205 -0.86 6.19 -17.35
N PRO A 206 -0.78 6.77 -18.56
CA PRO A 206 0.23 6.36 -19.51
C PRO A 206 1.62 6.73 -19.01
N ASN A 207 2.58 5.83 -19.19
CA ASN A 207 4.00 6.07 -18.86
C ASN A 207 4.61 7.22 -19.69
N ALA A 208 3.94 7.64 -20.77
CA ALA A 208 4.28 8.81 -21.59
C ALA A 208 4.02 10.18 -20.92
N VAL A 209 3.54 10.19 -19.67
CA VAL A 209 3.26 11.40 -18.87
C VAL A 209 4.32 11.54 -17.78
N SER A 210 4.92 12.72 -17.67
CA SER A 210 5.93 13.03 -16.65
C SER A 210 5.29 13.23 -15.27
N CYS A 211 6.01 12.88 -14.20
CA CYS A 211 5.87 13.57 -12.91
C CYS A 211 6.17 15.05 -13.14
N ILE A 212 5.18 15.94 -13.01
CA ILE A 212 5.20 17.40 -12.74
C ILE A 212 3.85 17.99 -13.18
#